data_AF-A0A960JY55-F1
#
_entry.id   AF-A0A960JY55-F1
#
_cell.length_a   1.000
_cell.length_b   1.000
_cell.length_c   1.000
_cell.angle_alpha   90.00
_cell.angle_beta   90.00
_cell.angle_gamma   90.00
#
_symmetry.space_group_name_H-M   'P 1'
#
loop_
_entity.id
_entity.type
_entity.pdbx_description
1 polymer ?
#
loop_
_entity_poly.entity_id
_entity_poly.type
_entity_poly.pdbx_seq_one_letter_code
_entity_poly.pdbx_strand_id
1 'polypeptide(L)'
;FYAWMCEEVFGVLPSRVQLLFLGDGVTVSTVPTEQQIRGLKSRVRGLWQAIELACEREDFRPKPGPLCDWCNFREFCPAQGGDISLVAKP
;
A
#
# COMPACT_ATOMS: atom_id res chain seq x y z
N PHE A 1 -1.73 -9.86 -0.67
CA PHE A 1 -2.79 -9.18 0.09
C PHE A 1 -4.09 -9.96 -0.05
N TYR A 2 -4.74 -9.96 -1.22
CA TYR A 2 -6.01 -10.67 -1.41
C TYR A 2 -5.99 -12.15 -1.03
N ALA A 3 -4.92 -12.89 -1.33
CA ALA A 3 -4.81 -14.29 -0.89
C ALA A 3 -4.92 -14.46 0.64
N TRP A 4 -4.31 -13.55 1.41
CA TRP A 4 -4.43 -13.56 2.87
C TRP A 4 -5.85 -13.23 3.32
N MET A 5 -6.49 -12.20 2.75
CA MET A 5 -7.88 -11.89 3.11
C MET A 5 -8.84 -13.05 2.80
N CYS A 6 -8.66 -13.73 1.65
CA CYS A 6 -9.43 -14.92 1.32
C CYS A 6 -9.20 -16.03 2.35
N GLU A 7 -7.96 -16.25 2.81
CA GLU A 7 -7.67 -17.22 3.87
C GLU A 7 -8.39 -16.87 5.17
N GLU A 8 -8.39 -15.60 5.60
CA GLU A 8 -9.08 -15.19 6.84
C GLU A 8 -10.60 -15.30 6.73
N VAL A 9 -11.17 -14.96 5.57
CA VAL A 9 -12.63 -14.97 5.36
C VAL A 9 -13.17 -16.38 5.09
N PHE A 10 -12.44 -17.19 4.32
CA PHE A 10 -12.91 -18.50 3.85
C PHE A 10 -12.22 -19.67 4.55
N GLY A 11 -11.24 -19.43 5.42
CA GLY A 11 -10.49 -20.45 6.15
C GLY A 11 -9.52 -21.28 5.29
N VAL A 12 -9.31 -20.91 4.03
CA VAL A 12 -8.48 -21.65 3.08
C VAL A 12 -7.75 -20.72 2.13
N LEU A 13 -6.49 -21.04 1.81
CA LEU A 13 -5.73 -20.30 0.81
C LEU A 13 -6.32 -20.54 -0.58
N PRO A 14 -6.50 -19.48 -1.39
CA PRO A 14 -6.95 -19.67 -2.76
C PRO A 14 -5.88 -20.40 -3.57
N SER A 15 -6.30 -21.29 -4.45
CA SER A 15 -5.39 -22.07 -5.30
C SER A 15 -4.63 -21.22 -6.32
N ARG A 16 -5.11 -20.00 -6.60
CA ARG A 16 -4.51 -19.05 -7.56
C ARG A 16 -4.95 -17.62 -7.28
N VAL A 17 -4.08 -16.67 -7.59
CA VAL A 17 -4.40 -15.24 -7.72
C VAL A 17 -4.04 -14.79 -9.13
N GLN A 18 -4.90 -13.97 -9.75
CA GLN A 18 -4.70 -13.47 -11.10
C GLN A 18 -4.94 -11.96 -11.19
N LEU A 19 -4.14 -11.29 -12.01
CA LEU A 19 -4.32 -9.92 -12.47
C LEU A 19 -4.64 -9.97 -13.96
N LEU A 20 -5.86 -9.55 -14.32
CA LEU A 20 -6.37 -9.57 -15.68
C LEU A 20 -6.28 -8.16 -16.28
N PHE A 21 -5.50 -7.98 -17.34
CA PHE A 21 -5.46 -6.77 -18.14
C PHE A 21 -6.50 -6.88 -19.25
N LEU A 22 -7.58 -6.10 -19.12
CA LEU A 22 -8.74 -6.22 -20.02
C LEU A 22 -8.50 -5.60 -21.40
N GLY A 23 -7.57 -4.65 -21.53
CA GLY A 23 -7.32 -3.93 -22.78
C GLY A 23 -6.61 -4.79 -23.84
N ASP A 24 -5.66 -5.62 -23.42
CA ASP A 24 -4.84 -6.49 -24.28
C ASP A 24 -5.02 -7.99 -23.99
N GLY A 25 -5.85 -8.34 -23.00
CA GLY A 25 -6.13 -9.71 -22.59
C GLY A 25 -5.01 -10.37 -21.79
N VAL A 26 -3.95 -9.64 -21.42
CA VAL A 26 -2.82 -10.21 -20.69
C VAL A 26 -3.25 -10.65 -19.29
N THR A 27 -2.82 -11.84 -18.88
CA THR A 27 -3.10 -12.38 -17.55
C THR A 27 -1.80 -12.71 -16.82
N VAL A 28 -1.61 -12.09 -15.66
CA VAL A 28 -0.51 -12.43 -14.74
C VAL A 28 -1.08 -13.29 -13.61
N SER A 29 -0.50 -14.47 -13.39
CA SER A 29 -0.99 -15.44 -12.40
C SER A 29 0.10 -15.84 -11.41
N THR A 30 -0.30 -16.15 -10.18
CA THR A 30 0.58 -16.70 -9.16
C THR A 30 -0.17 -17.66 -8.24
N VAL A 31 0.55 -18.62 -7.65
CA VAL A 31 0.02 -19.51 -6.62
C VAL A 31 0.55 -19.01 -5.27
N PRO A 32 -0.33 -18.60 -4.33
CA PRO A 32 0.12 -18.10 -3.05
C PRO A 32 0.72 -19.22 -2.20
N THR A 33 1.80 -18.92 -1.49
CA THR A 33 2.42 -19.83 -0.52
C THR A 33 2.25 -19.31 0.89
N GLU A 34 2.18 -20.22 1.86
CA GLU A 34 2.07 -19.83 3.28
C GLU A 34 3.22 -18.91 3.72
N GLN A 35 4.44 -19.12 3.19
CA GLN A 35 5.59 -18.28 3.50
C GLN A 35 5.36 -16.84 3.05
N GLN A 36 4.80 -16.63 1.85
CA GLN A 36 4.44 -15.30 1.36
C GLN A 36 3.39 -14.64 2.25
N ILE A 37 2.41 -15.42 2.72
CA ILE A 37 1.37 -14.94 3.63
C ILE A 37 1.95 -14.53 4.98
N ARG A 38 2.78 -15.38 5.60
CA ARG A 38 3.47 -15.04 6.86
C ARG A 38 4.32 -13.78 6.71
N GLY A 39 5.09 -13.67 5.62
CA GLY A 39 5.90 -12.49 5.33
C GLY A 39 5.06 -11.23 5.11
N LEU A 40 3.89 -11.35 4.45
CA LEU A 40 2.96 -10.24 4.30
C LEU A 40 2.37 -9.80 5.65
N LYS A 41 1.90 -10.74 6.48
CA LYS A 41 1.35 -10.47 7.82
C LYS A 41 2.34 -9.64 8.65
N SER A 42 3.60 -10.06 8.68
CA SER A 42 4.67 -9.34 9.38
C SER A 42 4.89 -7.92 8.83
N ARG A 43 5.00 -7.77 7.50
CA ARG A 43 5.19 -6.45 6.87
C ARG A 43 4.03 -5.50 7.11
N VAL A 44 2.79 -5.98 7.05
CA VAL A 44 1.60 -5.15 7.30
C VAL A 44 1.58 -4.69 8.75
N ARG A 45 1.88 -5.57 9.71
CA ARG A 45 1.97 -5.19 11.12
C ARG A 45 3.06 -4.14 11.37
N GLY A 46 4.25 -4.34 10.80
CA GLY A 46 5.34 -3.38 10.94
C GLY A 46 5.02 -2.03 10.29
N LEU A 47 4.34 -2.04 9.13
CA LEU A 47 3.87 -0.81 8.48
C LEU A 47 2.84 -0.09 9.35
N TRP A 48 1.90 -0.82 9.95
CA TRP A 48 0.89 -0.23 10.83
C TRP A 48 1.52 0.48 12.04
N GLN A 49 2.46 -0.19 12.71
CA GLN A 49 3.20 0.40 13.83
C GLN A 49 3.98 1.66 13.42
N ALA A 50 4.58 1.64 12.22
CA ALA A 50 5.27 2.82 11.69
C ALA A 50 4.30 3.99 11.40
N ILE A 51 3.08 3.69 10.93
CA ILE A 51 2.04 4.70 10.71
C ILE A 51 1.57 5.28 12.05
N GLU A 52 1.28 4.44 13.05
CA GLU A 52 0.88 4.89 14.40
C GLU A 52 1.93 5.83 14.99
N LEU A 53 3.21 5.45 14.92
CA LEU A 53 4.31 6.28 15.40
C LEU A 53 4.43 7.61 14.64
N ALA A 54 4.23 7.60 13.32
CA ALA A 54 4.26 8.80 12.50
C ALA A 54 3.09 9.73 12.86
N CYS A 55 1.89 9.20 13.13
CA CYS A 55 0.75 9.96 13.62
C CYS A 55 1.06 10.61 14.98
N GLU A 56 1.58 9.84 15.94
CA GLU A 56 1.91 10.33 17.29
C GLU A 56 2.95 11.45 17.28
N ARG A 57 3.89 11.41 16.33
CA ARG A 57 4.99 12.37 16.22
C ARG A 57 4.75 13.48 15.20
N GLU A 58 3.64 13.41 14.46
CA GLU A 58 3.39 14.23 13.28
C GLU A 58 4.56 14.19 12.26
N ASP A 59 5.29 13.08 12.19
CA ASP A 59 6.52 12.93 11.38
C ASP A 59 6.27 12.04 10.14
N PHE A 60 5.70 12.65 9.10
CA PHE A 60 5.46 12.02 7.80
C PHE A 60 6.50 12.47 6.77
N ARG A 61 7.69 11.85 6.81
CA ARG A 61 8.79 12.23 5.92
C ARG A 61 8.49 11.84 4.47
N PRO A 62 8.55 12.79 3.51
CA PRO A 62 8.40 12.45 2.11
C PRO A 62 9.59 11.60 1.63
N LYS A 63 9.31 10.69 0.68
CA LYS A 63 10.32 9.93 -0.04
C LYS A 63 10.21 10.25 -1.54
N PRO A 64 10.89 11.31 -2.02
CA PRO A 64 10.79 11.72 -3.41
C PRO A 64 11.21 10.60 -4.38
N GLY A 65 10.53 10.51 -5.51
CA GLY A 65 10.81 9.53 -6.56
C GLY A 65 10.06 9.86 -7.86
N PRO A 66 10.19 9.03 -8.91
CA PRO A 66 9.63 9.32 -10.24
C PRO A 66 8.11 9.53 -10.26
N LEU A 67 7.39 8.98 -9.28
CA LEU A 67 5.93 9.15 -9.17
C LEU A 67 5.50 10.50 -8.59
N CYS A 68 6.42 11.34 -8.11
CA CYS A 68 6.10 12.67 -7.60
C CYS A 68 5.44 13.58 -8.66
N ASP A 69 5.74 13.37 -9.94
CA ASP A 69 5.14 14.14 -11.04
C ASP A 69 3.66 13.84 -11.28
N TRP A 70 3.17 12.74 -10.71
CA TRP A 70 1.78 12.29 -10.80
C TRP A 70 1.04 12.38 -9.45
N CYS A 71 1.65 13.00 -8.44
CA CYS A 71 1.10 13.05 -7.08
C CYS A 71 0.06 14.16 -6.93
N ASN A 72 -1.18 13.81 -6.59
CA ASN A 72 -2.27 14.77 -6.34
C ASN A 72 -2.05 15.65 -5.10
N PHE A 73 -1.12 15.31 -4.21
CA PHE A 73 -0.85 16.06 -2.97
C PHE A 73 0.38 16.97 -3.09
N ARG A 74 0.82 17.28 -4.31
CA ARG A 74 2.04 18.06 -4.57
C ARG A 74 2.01 19.42 -3.89
N GLU A 75 0.85 20.08 -3.87
CA GLU A 75 0.65 21.39 -3.25
C GLU A 75 0.82 21.42 -1.73
N PHE A 76 0.76 20.26 -1.06
CA PHE A 76 0.94 20.11 0.40
C PHE A 76 2.30 19.50 0.78
N CYS A 77 3.03 18.97 -0.20
CA CYS A 77 4.22 18.17 0.06
C CYS A 77 5.46 19.07 0.30
N PRO A 78 6.13 18.98 1.47
CA PRO A 78 7.26 19.86 1.78
C PRO A 78 8.48 19.62 0.86
N ALA A 79 8.64 18.41 0.34
CA ALA A 79 9.70 18.11 -0.64
C ALA A 79 9.46 18.72 -2.04
N GLN A 80 8.26 19.24 -2.28
CA GLN A 80 7.88 19.90 -3.53
C GLN A 80 7.61 21.40 -3.33
N GLY A 81 8.00 21.96 -2.17
CA GLY A 81 7.71 23.35 -1.80
C GLY A 81 6.24 23.61 -1.47
N GLY A 82 5.44 22.56 -1.26
CA GLY A 82 4.04 22.66 -0.88
C GLY A 82 3.84 23.09 0.58
N ASP A 83 2.66 23.62 0.87
CA ASP A 83 2.26 24.10 2.19
C ASP A 83 1.13 23.25 2.76
N ILE A 84 1.40 22.57 3.88
CA ILE A 84 0.45 21.70 4.57
C ILE A 84 -0.74 22.48 5.15
N SER A 85 -0.60 23.79 5.38
CA SER A 85 -1.68 24.63 5.92
C SER A 85 -2.88 24.76 4.98
N LEU A 86 -2.67 24.45 3.69
CA LEU A 86 -3.70 24.46 2.65
C LEU A 86 -4.64 23.24 2.72
N VAL A 87 -4.28 22.20 3.47
CA VAL A 87 -5.19 21.07 3.70
C VAL A 87 -6.39 21.57 4.47
N ALA A 88 -7.58 21.49 3.87
CA ALA A 88 -8.82 21.87 4.53
C ALA A 88 -8.92 21.16 5.89
N LYS A 89 -9.01 21.94 6.97
CA LYS A 89 -9.27 21.38 8.29
C LYS A 89 -10.65 20.71 8.24
N PRO A 90 -10.77 19.45 8.70
CA PRO A 90 -12.06 18.78 8.79
C PRO A 90 -13.02 19.53 9.74
#